data_AF-A0A497A0H0-F1
#
_entry.id   AF-A0A497A0H0-F1
#
_cell.length_a   1.000
_cell.length_b   1.000
_cell.length_c   1.000
_cell.angle_alpha   90.00
_cell.angle_beta   90.00
_cell.angle_gamma   90.00
#
_symmetry.space_group_name_H-M   'P 1'
#
loop_
_entity.id
_entity.type
_entity.pdbx_description
1 polymer ?
#
loop_
_entity_poly.entity_id
_entity_poly.type
_entity_poly.pdbx_seq_one_letter_code
_entity_poly.pdbx_strand_id
1 'polypeptide(L)'
;LYLLLSLLALVFNPNTTRMWVYPFQTARIQILQQFIQEWQSPDFHPLYVQPFIWMLLALVAAVGLSGRRVDGSDLVLTCGLAYAALLAARNVAPFALVAAPALSRHVAAALRRWGEAARERGWLRPHPRPGSAASLALASLNWWLLLLALIAAAAKVYPPLTPALNEKAQRAYLPLDAVRWIEQHRPAGKMFNHYNWGGYLIWRLWPDYRVFVDGRTYLYGDEILRDYVEIQALGPRYEDLLDRYEVSFVLTKAGDALSVVLSRTPGWHLAYEDDTAVIYVQGGGP
;
A
#
# COMPACT_ATOMS: atom_id res chain seq x y z
N LEU A 1 -17.74 0.05 -26.76
CA LEU A 1 -18.88 0.64 -26.01
C LEU A 1 -18.51 0.93 -24.56
N TYR A 2 -18.20 -0.07 -23.73
CA TYR A 2 -17.89 0.12 -22.30
C TYR A 2 -16.76 1.13 -22.02
N LEU A 3 -15.62 1.04 -22.72
CA LEU A 3 -14.54 2.03 -22.59
C LEU A 3 -15.00 3.47 -22.84
N LEU A 4 -15.84 3.65 -23.85
CA LEU A 4 -16.34 4.96 -24.27
C LEU A 4 -17.33 5.51 -23.24
N LEU A 5 -18.22 4.66 -22.72
CA LEU A 5 -19.11 4.99 -21.61
C LEU A 5 -18.33 5.34 -20.34
N SER A 6 -17.26 4.60 -20.01
CA SER A 6 -16.40 4.90 -18.86
C SER A 6 -15.67 6.23 -19.01
N LEU A 7 -15.17 6.55 -20.21
CA LEU A 7 -14.51 7.83 -20.48
C LEU A 7 -15.47 9.01 -20.37
N LEU A 8 -16.72 8.85 -20.84
CA LEU A 8 -17.77 9.87 -20.71
C LEU A 8 -18.25 9.99 -19.26
N ALA A 9 -18.34 8.89 -18.53
CA ALA A 9 -18.72 8.87 -17.12
C ALA A 9 -17.76 9.73 -16.26
N LEU A 10 -16.47 9.78 -16.60
CA LEU A 10 -15.47 10.61 -15.91
C LEU A 10 -15.75 12.11 -15.97
N VAL A 11 -16.62 12.58 -16.88
CA VAL A 11 -16.98 14.01 -16.98
C VAL A 11 -18.03 14.39 -15.93
N PHE A 12 -18.80 13.43 -15.42
CA PHE A 12 -19.87 13.67 -14.44
C PHE A 12 -19.34 13.75 -12.99
N ASN A 13 -18.45 14.71 -12.74
CA ASN A 13 -18.00 15.12 -11.41
C ASN A 13 -17.49 16.57 -11.44
N PRO A 14 -17.27 17.22 -10.27
CA PRO A 14 -16.80 18.61 -10.22
C PRO A 14 -15.47 18.88 -10.95
N ASN A 15 -14.64 17.86 -11.18
CA ASN A 15 -13.36 17.99 -11.88
C ASN A 15 -13.48 17.80 -13.40
N THR A 16 -14.65 17.41 -13.91
CA THR A 16 -14.98 17.30 -15.35
C THR A 16 -13.89 16.61 -16.19
N THR A 17 -13.38 17.26 -17.24
CA THR A 17 -12.36 16.73 -18.16
C THR A 17 -10.98 16.61 -17.53
N ARG A 18 -10.72 17.27 -16.39
CA ARG A 18 -9.43 17.16 -15.68
C ARG A 18 -9.17 15.74 -15.21
N MET A 19 -10.21 14.94 -14.99
CA MET A 19 -10.09 13.53 -14.61
C MET A 19 -9.37 12.68 -15.67
N TRP A 20 -9.38 13.07 -16.95
CA TRP A 20 -8.67 12.32 -18.00
C TRP A 20 -7.15 12.44 -17.89
N VAL A 21 -6.67 13.60 -17.47
CA VAL A 21 -5.22 13.86 -17.32
C VAL A 21 -4.70 13.57 -15.92
N TYR A 22 -5.61 13.44 -14.96
CA TYR A 22 -5.31 13.26 -13.55
C TYR A 22 -4.31 12.12 -13.23
N PRO A 23 -4.47 10.88 -13.75
CA PRO A 23 -3.52 9.80 -13.46
C PRO A 23 -2.09 10.11 -13.95
N PHE A 24 -1.98 10.82 -15.08
CA PHE A 24 -0.69 11.21 -15.66
C PHE A 24 -0.03 12.34 -14.88
N GLN A 25 -0.83 13.26 -14.30
CA GLN A 25 -0.30 14.29 -13.42
C GLN A 25 0.26 13.68 -12.15
N THR A 26 -0.44 12.74 -11.52
CA THR A 26 0.06 12.05 -10.32
C THR A 26 1.35 11.28 -10.60
N ALA A 27 1.44 10.59 -11.73
CA ALA A 27 2.64 9.83 -12.11
C ALA A 27 3.89 10.72 -12.36
N ARG A 28 3.70 12.02 -12.63
CA ARG A 28 4.77 12.99 -12.87
C ARG A 28 5.31 13.65 -11.59
N ILE A 29 4.65 13.46 -10.44
CA ILE A 29 5.08 14.03 -9.17
C ILE A 29 6.32 13.26 -8.71
N GLN A 30 7.50 13.82 -8.96
CA GLN A 30 8.78 13.13 -8.74
C GLN A 30 9.01 12.81 -7.26
N ILE A 31 8.50 13.67 -6.37
CA ILE A 31 8.73 13.51 -4.94
C ILE A 31 8.00 12.30 -4.35
N LEU A 32 6.92 11.82 -4.97
CA LEU A 32 6.25 10.58 -4.56
C LEU A 32 7.19 9.39 -4.72
N GLN A 33 7.90 9.32 -5.84
CA GLN A 33 8.83 8.24 -6.15
C GLN A 33 10.04 8.24 -5.20
N GLN A 34 10.38 9.38 -4.60
CA GLN A 34 11.54 9.50 -3.72
C GLN A 34 11.21 9.24 -2.25
N PHE A 35 10.03 9.64 -1.78
CA PHE A 35 9.71 9.64 -0.34
C PHE A 35 8.58 8.69 0.05
N ILE A 36 7.81 8.15 -0.90
CA ILE A 36 6.72 7.21 -0.62
C ILE A 36 7.11 5.84 -1.15
N GLN A 37 7.30 4.91 -0.22
CA GLN A 37 7.73 3.53 -0.52
C GLN A 37 6.84 2.82 -1.56
N GLU A 38 5.53 3.11 -1.57
CA GLU A 38 4.59 2.52 -2.53
C GLU A 38 4.87 2.88 -4.00
N TRP A 39 5.56 4.00 -4.25
CA TRP A 39 5.94 4.48 -5.58
C TRP A 39 7.36 4.09 -5.97
N GLN A 40 8.11 3.47 -5.06
CA GLN A 40 9.45 2.96 -5.30
C GLN A 40 9.41 1.53 -5.83
N SER A 41 10.52 1.11 -6.45
CA SER A 41 10.73 -0.29 -6.78
C SER A 41 10.66 -1.17 -5.51
N PRO A 42 10.06 -2.37 -5.59
CA PRO A 42 9.98 -3.26 -4.44
C PRO A 42 11.38 -3.63 -3.91
N ASP A 43 11.57 -3.54 -2.60
CA ASP A 43 12.69 -4.18 -1.91
C ASP A 43 12.36 -5.66 -1.71
N PHE A 44 13.18 -6.56 -2.27
CA PHE A 44 12.97 -8.00 -2.20
C PHE A 44 13.57 -8.66 -0.94
N HIS A 45 14.30 -7.93 -0.09
CA HIS A 45 14.87 -8.50 1.14
C HIS A 45 13.81 -8.85 2.19
N PRO A 46 12.76 -8.03 2.43
CA PRO A 46 11.71 -8.37 3.38
C PRO A 46 10.87 -9.57 2.93
N LEU A 47 10.61 -10.49 3.87
CA LEU A 47 9.84 -11.72 3.61
C LEU A 47 8.43 -11.46 3.07
N TYR A 48 7.83 -10.31 3.40
CA TYR A 48 6.48 -9.99 2.94
C TYR A 48 6.42 -9.63 1.45
N VAL A 49 7.54 -9.25 0.81
CA VAL A 49 7.62 -8.94 -0.63
C VAL A 49 7.99 -10.19 -1.45
N GLN A 50 8.63 -11.18 -0.84
CA GLN A 50 9.06 -12.43 -1.49
C GLN A 50 7.99 -13.15 -2.34
N PRO A 51 6.70 -13.22 -1.94
CA PRO A 51 5.66 -13.85 -2.77
C PRO A 51 5.57 -13.26 -4.19
N PHE A 52 5.85 -11.96 -4.36
CA PHE A 52 5.85 -11.31 -5.68
C PHE A 52 6.93 -11.89 -6.59
N ILE A 53 8.19 -11.96 -6.14
CA ILE A 53 9.29 -12.46 -6.98
C ILE A 53 9.12 -13.96 -7.27
N TRP A 54 8.67 -14.76 -6.29
CA TRP A 54 8.43 -16.18 -6.51
C TRP A 54 7.30 -16.45 -7.49
N MET A 55 6.24 -15.65 -7.45
CA MET A 55 5.16 -15.75 -8.43
C MET A 55 5.61 -15.33 -9.84
N LEU A 56 6.46 -14.30 -9.95
CA LEU A 56 7.05 -13.89 -11.22
C LEU A 56 7.93 -15.01 -11.81
N LEU A 57 8.83 -15.58 -11.00
CA LEU A 57 9.68 -16.71 -11.40
C LEU A 57 8.87 -17.95 -11.75
N ALA A 58 7.85 -18.26 -10.96
CA ALA A 58 6.94 -19.37 -11.22
C ALA A 58 6.17 -19.18 -12.53
N LEU A 59 5.77 -17.95 -12.88
CA LEU A 59 5.11 -17.65 -14.15
C LEU A 59 6.05 -17.90 -15.33
N VAL A 60 7.29 -17.41 -15.27
CA VAL A 60 8.30 -17.65 -16.31
C VAL A 60 8.57 -19.15 -16.47
N ALA A 61 8.79 -19.87 -15.36
CA ALA A 61 9.02 -21.30 -15.37
C ALA A 61 7.81 -22.08 -15.92
N ALA A 62 6.59 -21.74 -15.47
CA ALA A 62 5.38 -22.40 -15.91
C ALA A 62 5.13 -22.20 -17.41
N VAL A 63 5.34 -20.99 -17.93
CA VAL A 63 5.23 -20.71 -19.37
C VAL A 63 6.20 -21.60 -20.15
N GLY A 64 7.48 -21.64 -19.76
CA GLY A 64 8.50 -22.46 -20.42
C GLY A 64 8.25 -23.97 -20.35
N LEU A 65 7.77 -24.47 -19.22
CA LEU A 65 7.54 -25.90 -18.99
C LEU A 65 6.19 -26.40 -19.54
N SER A 66 5.20 -25.51 -19.69
CA SER A 66 3.84 -25.89 -20.04
C SER A 66 3.69 -26.53 -21.43
N GLY A 67 4.58 -26.19 -22.38
CA GLY A 67 4.41 -26.52 -23.80
C GLY A 67 3.15 -25.91 -24.45
N ARG A 68 2.42 -25.07 -23.72
CA ARG A 68 1.20 -24.38 -24.17
C ARG A 68 1.60 -23.06 -24.81
N ARG A 69 0.94 -22.69 -25.91
CA ARG A 69 1.07 -21.34 -26.48
C ARG A 69 0.56 -20.30 -25.47
N VAL A 70 1.32 -19.22 -25.32
CA VAL A 70 0.94 -18.09 -24.47
C VAL A 70 -0.17 -17.31 -25.17
N ASP A 71 -1.21 -16.98 -24.42
CA ASP A 71 -2.27 -16.10 -24.90
C ASP A 71 -1.75 -14.65 -24.98
N GLY A 72 -2.04 -13.93 -26.06
CA GLY A 72 -1.54 -12.57 -26.26
C GLY A 72 -2.05 -11.59 -25.20
N SER A 73 -3.29 -11.75 -24.74
CA SER A 73 -3.84 -10.93 -23.65
C SER A 73 -3.18 -11.25 -22.32
N ASP A 74 -2.97 -12.52 -22.00
CA ASP A 74 -2.21 -12.92 -20.80
C ASP A 74 -0.81 -12.32 -20.82
N LEU A 75 -0.11 -12.39 -21.95
CA LEU A 75 1.24 -11.87 -22.09
C LEU A 75 1.27 -10.36 -21.86
N VAL A 76 0.42 -9.59 -22.55
CA VAL A 76 0.38 -8.13 -22.43
C VAL A 76 0.04 -7.69 -21.01
N LEU A 77 -0.98 -8.30 -20.41
CA LEU A 77 -1.44 -7.92 -19.07
C LEU A 77 -0.42 -8.31 -18.00
N THR A 78 0.13 -9.53 -18.05
CA THR A 78 1.11 -9.98 -17.05
C THR A 78 2.46 -9.27 -17.19
N CYS A 79 2.99 -9.09 -18.40
CA CYS A 79 4.23 -8.36 -18.62
C CYS A 79 4.08 -6.87 -18.30
N GLY A 80 2.96 -6.25 -18.71
CA GLY A 80 2.69 -4.84 -18.42
C GLY A 80 2.59 -4.58 -16.92
N LEU A 81 1.85 -5.42 -16.19
CA LEU A 81 1.74 -5.30 -14.74
C LEU A 81 2.99 -5.73 -13.99
N ALA A 82 3.76 -6.70 -14.51
CA ALA A 82 5.06 -7.04 -13.95
C ALA A 82 6.02 -5.85 -14.05
N TYR A 83 6.10 -5.21 -15.22
CA TYR A 83 6.89 -3.99 -15.40
C TYR A 83 6.43 -2.89 -14.44
N ALA A 84 5.12 -2.64 -14.37
CA ALA A 84 4.56 -1.64 -13.45
C ALA A 84 4.86 -1.97 -11.97
N ALA A 85 4.84 -3.25 -11.58
CA ALA A 85 5.16 -3.72 -10.23
C ALA A 85 6.65 -3.60 -9.90
N LEU A 86 7.53 -3.82 -10.87
CA LEU A 86 8.98 -3.59 -10.72
C LEU A 86 9.30 -2.10 -10.63
N LEU A 87 8.52 -1.24 -11.28
CA LEU A 87 8.69 0.21 -11.21
C LEU A 87 8.13 0.79 -9.89
N ALA A 88 6.98 0.31 -9.42
CA ALA A 88 6.32 0.80 -8.21
C ALA A 88 5.59 -0.32 -7.47
N ALA A 89 5.92 -0.50 -6.18
CA ALA A 89 5.42 -1.59 -5.34
C ALA A 89 3.88 -1.65 -5.23
N ARG A 90 3.18 -0.52 -5.37
CA ARG A 90 1.71 -0.48 -5.40
C ARG A 90 1.07 -1.32 -6.51
N ASN A 91 1.82 -1.67 -7.56
CA ASN A 91 1.32 -2.48 -8.67
C ASN A 91 1.50 -3.99 -8.46
N VAL A 92 2.12 -4.42 -7.35
CA VAL A 92 2.31 -5.85 -7.00
C VAL A 92 0.96 -6.57 -6.84
N ALA A 93 -0.01 -5.95 -6.15
CA ALA A 93 -1.31 -6.57 -5.94
C ALA A 93 -2.13 -6.70 -7.25
N PRO A 94 -2.24 -5.66 -8.10
CA PRO A 94 -2.80 -5.82 -9.45
C PRO A 94 -2.11 -6.90 -10.29
N PHE A 95 -0.78 -6.97 -10.27
CA PHE A 95 -0.04 -8.03 -10.94
C PHE A 95 -0.46 -9.42 -10.42
N ALA A 96 -0.56 -9.60 -9.10
CA ALA A 96 -0.96 -10.87 -8.51
C ALA A 96 -2.34 -11.36 -8.98
N LEU A 97 -3.31 -10.45 -9.04
CA LEU A 97 -4.67 -10.76 -9.50
C LEU A 97 -4.71 -11.25 -10.94
N VAL A 98 -3.91 -10.64 -11.82
CA VAL A 98 -3.85 -10.98 -13.24
C VAL A 98 -2.95 -12.19 -13.51
N ALA A 99 -1.82 -12.30 -12.82
CA ALA A 99 -0.87 -13.37 -13.00
C ALA A 99 -1.40 -14.72 -12.48
N ALA A 100 -2.24 -14.73 -11.43
CA ALA A 100 -2.71 -15.97 -10.82
C ALA A 100 -3.48 -16.89 -11.80
N PRO A 101 -4.48 -16.42 -12.58
CA PRO A 101 -5.14 -17.25 -13.59
C PRO A 101 -4.20 -17.74 -14.70
N ALA A 102 -3.30 -16.87 -15.18
CA ALA A 102 -2.33 -17.22 -16.22
C ALA A 102 -1.36 -18.30 -15.73
N LEU A 103 -0.78 -18.09 -14.54
CA LEU A 103 0.07 -19.05 -13.86
C LEU A 103 -0.64 -20.39 -13.66
N SER A 104 -1.88 -20.39 -13.17
CA SER A 104 -2.67 -21.60 -12.95
C SER A 104 -2.83 -22.43 -14.23
N ARG A 105 -3.17 -21.80 -15.37
CA ARG A 105 -3.31 -22.50 -16.65
C ARG A 105 -2.00 -23.14 -17.12
N HIS A 106 -0.89 -22.41 -17.01
CA HIS A 106 0.42 -22.91 -17.43
C HIS A 106 0.97 -23.99 -16.49
N VAL A 107 0.80 -23.84 -15.17
CA VAL A 107 1.14 -24.86 -14.18
C VAL A 107 0.33 -26.14 -14.40
N ALA A 108 -0.98 -26.02 -14.62
CA ALA A 108 -1.83 -27.19 -14.89
C ALA A 108 -1.38 -27.94 -16.16
N ALA A 109 -1.02 -27.22 -17.22
CA ALA A 109 -0.49 -27.83 -18.44
C ALA A 109 0.89 -28.49 -18.23
N ALA A 110 1.80 -27.83 -17.51
CA ALA A 110 3.11 -28.37 -17.17
C ALA A 110 3.00 -29.65 -16.34
N LEU A 111 2.15 -29.66 -15.31
CA LEU A 111 1.90 -30.82 -14.46
C LEU A 111 1.25 -31.98 -15.23
N ARG A 112 0.32 -31.70 -16.16
CA ARG A 112 -0.27 -32.73 -17.03
C ARG A 112 0.79 -33.39 -17.91
N ARG A 113 1.59 -32.58 -18.60
CA ARG A 113 2.68 -33.06 -19.47
C ARG A 113 3.72 -33.88 -18.71
N TRP A 114 4.14 -33.38 -17.54
CA TRP A 114 5.05 -34.12 -16.66
C TRP A 114 4.41 -35.44 -16.19
N GLY A 115 3.14 -35.41 -15.78
CA GLY A 115 2.42 -36.59 -15.32
C GLY A 115 2.18 -37.63 -16.42
N GLU A 116 2.00 -37.23 -17.67
CA GLU A 116 1.96 -38.12 -18.83
C GLU A 116 3.31 -38.80 -19.04
N ALA A 117 4.40 -38.03 -19.14
CA ALA A 117 5.75 -38.55 -19.31
C ALA A 117 6.18 -39.48 -18.16
N ALA A 118 5.80 -39.16 -16.91
CA ALA A 118 6.09 -39.99 -15.75
C ALA A 118 5.30 -41.30 -15.76
N ARG A 119 4.06 -41.32 -16.29
CA ARG A 119 3.28 -42.56 -16.48
C ARG A 119 3.85 -43.44 -17.59
N GLU A 120 4.29 -42.85 -18.69
CA GLU A 120 4.97 -43.59 -19.77
C GLU A 120 6.24 -44.28 -19.26
N ARG A 121 6.96 -43.65 -18.33
CA ARG A 121 8.14 -44.21 -17.65
C ARG A 121 7.80 -45.18 -16.52
N GLY A 122 6.53 -45.42 -16.22
CA GLY A 122 6.06 -46.30 -15.14
C GLY A 122 6.23 -45.74 -13.72
N TRP A 123 6.56 -44.45 -13.56
CA TRP A 123 6.75 -43.82 -12.24
C TRP A 123 5.41 -43.48 -11.55
N LEU A 124 4.34 -43.28 -12.34
CA LEU A 124 3.01 -42.95 -11.84
C LEU A 124 1.97 -43.95 -12.31
N ARG A 125 0.94 -44.15 -11.49
CA ARG A 125 -0.23 -44.99 -11.83
C ARG A 125 -1.12 -44.30 -12.89
N PRO A 126 -1.87 -45.09 -13.69
CA PRO A 126 -2.88 -44.56 -14.62
C PRO A 126 -3.91 -43.68 -13.92
N HIS A 127 -4.55 -42.77 -14.66
CA HIS A 127 -5.63 -41.95 -14.11
C HIS A 127 -6.76 -42.83 -13.54
N PRO A 128 -7.28 -42.50 -12.34
CA PRO A 128 -8.43 -43.20 -11.79
C PRO A 128 -9.65 -42.99 -12.69
N ARG A 129 -10.40 -44.07 -12.95
CA ARG A 129 -11.64 -44.00 -13.75
C ARG A 129 -12.68 -43.12 -13.03
N PRO A 130 -13.48 -42.33 -13.76
CA PRO A 130 -14.62 -41.62 -13.16
C PRO A 130 -15.51 -42.59 -12.38
N GLY A 131 -15.90 -42.22 -11.16
CA GLY A 131 -16.72 -43.07 -10.28
C GLY A 131 -15.95 -44.14 -9.48
N SER A 132 -14.63 -44.27 -9.67
CA SER A 132 -13.80 -45.14 -8.82
C SER A 132 -13.58 -44.56 -7.43
N ALA A 133 -13.28 -45.40 -6.43
CA ALA A 133 -12.94 -44.97 -5.07
C ALA A 133 -11.80 -43.93 -5.04
N ALA A 134 -10.80 -44.09 -5.92
CA ALA A 134 -9.70 -43.13 -6.04
C ALA A 134 -10.15 -41.77 -6.61
N SER A 135 -11.11 -41.74 -7.53
CA SER A 135 -11.67 -40.47 -8.04
C SER A 135 -12.52 -39.74 -6.99
N LEU A 136 -13.27 -40.49 -6.17
CA LEU A 136 -14.04 -39.94 -5.05
C LEU A 136 -13.11 -39.42 -3.94
N ALA A 137 -12.01 -40.12 -3.67
CA ALA A 137 -10.99 -39.66 -2.72
C ALA A 137 -10.34 -38.34 -3.16
N LEU A 138 -10.02 -38.17 -4.45
CA LEU A 138 -9.52 -36.91 -5.00
C LEU A 138 -10.55 -35.78 -4.93
N ALA A 139 -11.82 -36.07 -5.23
CA ALA A 139 -12.90 -35.08 -5.09
C ALA A 139 -13.07 -34.63 -3.63
N SER A 140 -13.04 -35.60 -2.70
CA SER A 140 -13.06 -35.32 -1.25
C SER A 140 -11.87 -34.47 -0.84
N LEU A 141 -10.66 -34.79 -1.29
CA LEU A 141 -9.46 -33.99 -1.03
C LEU A 141 -9.62 -32.54 -1.55
N ASN A 142 -10.14 -32.34 -2.75
CA ASN A 142 -10.39 -31.00 -3.29
C ASN A 142 -11.39 -30.21 -2.42
N TRP A 143 -12.45 -30.87 -1.95
CA TRP A 143 -13.41 -30.25 -1.01
C TRP A 143 -12.76 -29.92 0.33
N TRP A 144 -11.89 -30.78 0.86
CA TRP A 144 -11.13 -30.50 2.08
C TRP A 144 -10.16 -29.33 1.91
N LEU A 145 -9.46 -29.26 0.78
CA LEU A 145 -8.56 -28.14 0.46
C LEU A 145 -9.36 -26.83 0.32
N LEU A 146 -10.52 -26.86 -0.32
CA LEU A 146 -11.42 -25.71 -0.40
C LEU A 146 -11.91 -25.29 0.99
N LEU A 147 -12.36 -26.23 1.81
CA LEU A 147 -12.80 -25.96 3.18
C LEU A 147 -11.66 -25.36 4.01
N LEU A 148 -10.44 -25.90 3.91
CA LEU A 148 -9.27 -25.36 4.58
C LEU A 148 -8.95 -23.94 4.12
N ALA A 149 -9.02 -23.66 2.82
CA ALA A 149 -8.83 -22.31 2.29
C ALA A 149 -9.89 -21.33 2.81
N LEU A 150 -11.15 -21.76 2.89
CA LEU A 150 -12.25 -20.96 3.46
C LEU A 150 -12.06 -20.71 4.96
N ILE A 151 -11.64 -21.73 5.73
CA ILE A 151 -11.33 -21.59 7.15
C ILE A 151 -10.16 -20.64 7.34
N ALA A 152 -9.09 -20.75 6.55
CA ALA A 152 -7.94 -19.84 6.61
C ALA A 152 -8.34 -18.39 6.27
N ALA A 153 -9.18 -18.21 5.25
CA ALA A 153 -9.73 -16.91 4.90
C ALA A 153 -10.58 -16.33 6.05
N ALA A 154 -11.50 -17.13 6.62
CA ALA A 154 -12.32 -16.72 7.75
C ALA A 154 -11.48 -16.39 8.99
N ALA A 155 -10.48 -17.22 9.31
CA ALA A 155 -9.56 -16.98 10.42
C ALA A 155 -8.70 -15.72 10.24
N LYS A 156 -8.45 -15.31 8.99
CA LYS A 156 -7.74 -14.05 8.68
C LYS A 156 -8.67 -12.84 8.73
N VAL A 157 -9.93 -12.98 8.31
CA VAL A 157 -10.91 -11.91 8.22
C VAL A 157 -11.59 -11.61 9.55
N TYR A 158 -11.83 -12.63 10.38
CA TYR A 158 -12.57 -12.49 11.64
C TYR A 158 -11.87 -11.60 12.68
N PRO A 159 -10.55 -11.73 12.96
CA PRO A 159 -9.92 -10.94 14.02
C PRO A 159 -10.02 -9.41 13.79
N PRO A 160 -9.78 -8.87 12.58
CA PRO A 160 -9.99 -7.45 12.27
C PRO A 160 -11.44 -6.95 12.41
N LEU A 161 -12.44 -7.81 12.61
CA LEU A 161 -13.81 -7.36 12.91
C LEU A 161 -13.99 -6.94 14.37
N THR A 162 -13.01 -7.21 15.23
CA THR A 162 -13.09 -6.83 16.65
C THR A 162 -12.55 -5.42 16.87
N PRO A 163 -13.30 -4.53 17.55
CA PRO A 163 -12.84 -3.17 17.83
C PRO A 163 -11.51 -3.11 18.58
N ALA A 164 -11.31 -4.01 19.56
CA ALA A 164 -10.09 -4.06 20.36
C ALA A 164 -8.82 -4.36 19.54
N LEU A 165 -8.91 -5.25 18.55
CA LEU A 165 -7.76 -5.54 17.68
C LEU A 165 -7.47 -4.37 16.74
N ASN A 166 -8.51 -3.72 16.22
CA ASN A 166 -8.36 -2.55 15.38
C ASN A 166 -7.75 -1.38 16.16
N GLU A 167 -8.20 -1.13 17.39
CA GLU A 167 -7.63 -0.08 18.23
C GLU A 167 -6.16 -0.37 18.56
N LYS A 168 -5.82 -1.62 18.89
CA LYS A 168 -4.43 -2.03 19.10
C LYS A 168 -3.57 -1.81 17.85
N ALA A 169 -4.09 -2.16 16.67
CA ALA A 169 -3.41 -1.94 15.40
C ALA A 169 -3.26 -0.44 15.11
N GLN A 170 -4.30 0.36 15.37
CA GLN A 170 -4.27 1.81 15.20
C GLN A 170 -3.22 2.45 16.11
N ARG A 171 -3.16 2.08 17.39
CA ARG A 171 -2.14 2.57 18.33
C ARG A 171 -0.70 2.26 17.91
N ALA A 172 -0.48 1.24 17.09
CA ALA A 172 0.84 0.92 16.58
C ALA A 172 1.33 1.88 15.47
N TYR A 173 0.42 2.63 14.82
CA TYR A 173 0.75 3.45 13.64
C TYR A 173 0.22 4.89 13.69
N LEU A 174 -0.76 5.17 14.54
CA LEU A 174 -1.46 6.45 14.62
C LEU A 174 -1.23 7.13 15.98
N PRO A 175 -1.24 8.47 16.03
CA PRO A 175 -0.95 9.23 17.23
C PRO A 175 -2.22 9.44 18.07
N LEU A 176 -2.86 8.36 18.53
CA LEU A 176 -4.17 8.45 19.22
C LEU A 176 -4.10 9.37 20.45
N ASP A 177 -3.04 9.24 21.25
CA ASP A 177 -2.96 9.92 22.54
C ASP A 177 -2.52 11.38 22.39
N ALA A 178 -1.62 11.66 21.44
CA ALA A 178 -1.31 13.03 21.02
C ALA A 178 -2.55 13.76 20.46
N VAL A 179 -3.40 13.07 19.69
CA VAL A 179 -4.66 13.67 19.19
C VAL A 179 -5.63 13.93 20.33
N ARG A 180 -5.76 13.01 21.30
CA ARG A 180 -6.54 13.27 22.53
C ARG A 180 -6.01 14.49 23.29
N TRP A 181 -4.69 14.66 23.36
CA TRP A 181 -4.08 15.84 23.96
C TRP A 181 -4.45 17.13 23.23
N ILE A 182 -4.43 17.14 21.88
CA ILE A 182 -4.84 18.30 21.06
C ILE A 182 -6.31 18.65 21.29
N GLU A 183 -7.20 17.65 21.31
CA GLU A 183 -8.64 17.84 21.55
C GLU A 183 -8.91 18.49 22.92
N GLN A 184 -8.09 18.15 23.93
CA GLN A 184 -8.21 18.64 25.32
C GLN A 184 -7.58 20.02 25.53
N HIS A 185 -6.36 20.26 25.01
CA HIS A 185 -5.59 21.48 25.28
C HIS A 185 -5.78 22.57 24.24
N ARG A 186 -6.29 22.21 23.05
CA ARG A 186 -6.62 23.15 21.97
C ARG A 186 -5.48 24.12 21.64
N PRO A 187 -4.27 23.63 21.28
CA PRO A 187 -3.16 24.50 20.91
C PRO A 187 -3.58 25.47 19.79
N ALA A 188 -3.19 26.74 19.91
CA ALA A 188 -3.57 27.77 18.95
C ALA A 188 -2.71 27.71 17.68
N GLY A 189 -3.27 28.22 16.57
CA GLY A 189 -2.53 28.43 15.34
C GLY A 189 -2.45 27.22 14.41
N LYS A 190 -1.50 27.24 13.46
CA LYS A 190 -1.42 26.27 12.36
C LYS A 190 -0.55 25.08 12.73
N MET A 191 -1.05 23.88 12.42
CA MET A 191 -0.36 22.62 12.67
C MET A 191 0.53 22.24 11.48
N PHE A 192 1.78 21.89 11.75
CA PHE A 192 2.55 21.01 10.88
C PHE A 192 2.43 19.57 11.38
N ASN A 193 2.00 18.64 10.53
CA ASN A 193 1.80 17.24 10.91
C ASN A 193 2.67 16.29 10.09
N HIS A 194 3.01 15.15 10.69
CA HIS A 194 3.59 14.04 9.97
C HIS A 194 2.63 13.52 8.87
N TYR A 195 3.17 13.30 7.67
CA TYR A 195 2.44 12.93 6.45
C TYR A 195 1.54 11.71 6.61
N ASN A 196 2.06 10.64 7.22
CA ASN A 196 1.30 9.38 7.39
C ASN A 196 0.10 9.51 8.34
N TRP A 197 -0.01 10.61 9.08
CA TRP A 197 -1.11 10.84 10.01
C TRP A 197 -2.17 11.79 9.47
N GLY A 198 -1.90 12.52 8.38
CA GLY A 198 -2.78 13.57 7.87
C GLY A 198 -4.23 13.10 7.65
N GLY A 199 -4.43 11.92 7.07
CA GLY A 199 -5.78 11.37 6.86
C GLY A 199 -6.54 11.10 8.17
N TYR A 200 -5.85 10.60 9.19
CA TYR A 200 -6.42 10.38 10.52
C TYR A 200 -6.72 11.71 11.23
N LEU A 201 -5.82 12.68 11.11
CA LEU A 201 -5.97 14.00 11.70
C LEU A 201 -7.14 14.76 11.08
N ILE A 202 -7.35 14.66 9.77
CA ILE A 202 -8.55 15.19 9.11
C ILE A 202 -9.81 14.57 9.71
N TRP A 203 -9.82 13.25 9.90
CA TRP A 203 -11.00 12.57 10.45
C TRP A 203 -11.33 13.00 11.88
N ARG A 204 -10.32 13.23 12.72
CA ARG A 204 -10.49 13.57 14.14
C ARG A 204 -10.65 15.05 14.42
N LEU A 205 -9.87 15.89 13.73
CA LEU A 205 -9.66 17.28 14.12
C LEU A 205 -10.33 18.30 13.19
N TRP A 206 -10.87 17.88 12.05
CA TRP A 206 -11.64 18.77 11.17
C TRP A 206 -13.01 19.09 11.82
N PRO A 207 -13.49 20.36 11.83
CA PRO A 207 -12.96 21.54 11.13
C PRO A 207 -11.94 22.41 11.88
N ASP A 208 -11.64 22.07 13.12
CA ASP A 208 -10.90 22.93 14.04
C ASP A 208 -9.42 23.06 13.65
N TYR A 209 -8.81 21.98 13.15
CA TYR A 209 -7.42 21.98 12.66
C TYR A 209 -7.33 21.53 11.21
N ARG A 210 -6.54 22.28 10.44
CA ARG A 210 -6.14 21.91 9.09
C ARG A 210 -4.80 21.18 9.14
N VAL A 211 -4.69 20.10 8.38
CA VAL A 211 -3.42 19.41 8.17
C VAL A 211 -2.55 20.18 7.19
N PHE A 212 -1.23 20.11 7.37
CA PHE A 212 -0.25 20.61 6.42
C PHE A 212 -0.26 19.74 5.16
N VAL A 213 -0.12 18.42 5.31
CA VAL A 213 -0.21 17.44 4.22
C VAL A 213 -0.86 16.12 4.67
N ASP A 214 -1.39 15.37 3.71
CA ASP A 214 -1.86 13.99 3.87
C ASP A 214 -1.59 13.13 2.63
N GLY A 215 -1.98 11.85 2.68
CA GLY A 215 -1.82 10.86 1.62
C GLY A 215 -2.37 11.21 0.24
N ARG A 216 -3.25 12.22 0.14
CA ARG A 216 -3.82 12.76 -1.10
C ARG A 216 -2.87 13.75 -1.77
N THR A 217 -1.64 13.31 -2.00
CA THR A 217 -0.49 14.13 -2.45
C THR A 217 -0.76 14.99 -3.69
N TYR A 218 -1.57 14.49 -4.61
CA TYR A 218 -1.99 15.22 -5.81
C TYR A 218 -2.74 16.54 -5.52
N LEU A 219 -3.33 16.71 -4.34
CA LEU A 219 -4.02 17.95 -3.94
C LEU A 219 -3.06 19.08 -3.59
N TYR A 220 -1.82 18.74 -3.22
CA TYR A 220 -0.82 19.68 -2.72
C TYR A 220 0.16 20.13 -3.82
N GLY A 221 0.36 19.30 -4.83
CA GLY A 221 1.31 19.58 -5.91
C GLY A 221 2.78 19.43 -5.49
N ASP A 222 3.69 19.61 -6.44
CA ASP A 222 5.13 19.36 -6.25
C ASP A 222 5.78 20.36 -5.26
N GLU A 223 5.33 21.62 -5.25
CA GLU A 223 5.92 22.69 -4.42
C GLU A 223 5.70 22.43 -2.92
N ILE A 224 4.45 22.25 -2.50
CA ILE A 224 4.12 22.03 -1.08
C ILE A 224 4.74 20.72 -0.57
N LEU A 225 4.76 19.67 -1.40
CA LEU A 225 5.38 18.41 -1.01
C LEU A 225 6.91 18.51 -0.89
N ARG A 226 7.56 19.34 -1.73
CA ARG A 226 9.00 19.63 -1.59
C ARG A 226 9.29 20.39 -0.30
N ASP A 227 8.48 21.40 -0.01
CA ASP A 227 8.61 22.15 1.24
C ASP A 227 8.35 21.25 2.47
N TYR A 228 7.35 20.35 2.41
CA TYR A 228 7.12 19.35 3.47
C TYR A 228 8.36 18.48 3.71
N VAL A 229 8.94 17.94 2.63
CA VAL A 229 10.14 17.11 2.71
C VAL A 229 11.31 17.90 3.27
N GLU A 230 11.48 19.16 2.86
CA GLU A 230 12.54 20.03 3.36
C GLU A 230 12.40 20.29 4.86
N ILE A 231 11.18 20.52 5.35
CA ILE A 231 10.93 20.64 6.80
C ILE A 231 11.23 19.32 7.52
N GLN A 232 10.66 18.21 7.04
CA GLN A 232 10.76 16.90 7.69
C GLN A 232 12.21 16.36 7.70
N ALA A 233 12.99 16.65 6.66
CA ALA A 233 14.38 16.22 6.51
C ALA A 233 15.40 17.24 7.03
N LEU A 234 14.95 18.35 7.62
CA LEU A 234 15.81 19.44 8.11
C LEU A 234 16.73 20.02 7.02
N GLY A 235 16.18 20.25 5.83
CA GLY A 235 16.91 20.92 4.77
C GLY A 235 17.15 22.41 5.09
N PRO A 236 17.99 23.10 4.30
CA PRO A 236 18.51 24.41 4.66
C PRO A 236 17.46 25.49 4.93
N ARG A 237 16.28 25.42 4.31
CA ARG A 237 15.21 26.41 4.48
C ARG A 237 14.14 25.97 5.49
N TYR A 238 14.37 24.92 6.30
CA TYR A 238 13.31 24.38 7.16
C TYR A 238 12.72 25.42 8.13
N GLU A 239 13.57 26.27 8.74
CA GLU A 239 13.13 27.35 9.64
C GLU A 239 12.32 28.39 8.87
N ASP A 240 12.86 28.89 7.75
CA ASP A 240 12.18 29.86 6.88
C ASP A 240 10.81 29.34 6.40
N LEU A 241 10.70 28.03 6.15
CA LEU A 241 9.45 27.41 5.72
C LEU A 241 8.46 27.27 6.88
N LEU A 242 8.90 26.89 8.09
CA LEU A 242 8.04 26.90 9.28
C LEU A 242 7.45 28.29 9.52
N ASP A 243 8.26 29.33 9.38
CA ASP A 243 7.84 30.73 9.51
C ASP A 243 6.94 31.17 8.35
N ARG A 244 7.29 30.84 7.10
CA ARG A 244 6.49 31.16 5.89
C ARG A 244 5.08 30.58 5.97
N TYR A 245 4.95 29.37 6.50
CA TYR A 245 3.65 28.71 6.67
C TYR A 245 2.95 29.10 7.97
N GLU A 246 3.58 29.93 8.80
CA GLU A 246 3.10 30.39 10.12
C GLU A 246 2.77 29.20 11.03
N VAL A 247 3.65 28.19 11.04
CA VAL A 247 3.46 26.98 11.85
C VAL A 247 3.61 27.33 13.33
N SER A 248 2.54 27.10 14.08
CA SER A 248 2.48 27.43 15.51
C SER A 248 2.69 26.20 16.41
N PHE A 249 2.39 25.00 15.90
CA PHE A 249 2.72 23.76 16.58
C PHE A 249 3.00 22.62 15.59
N VAL A 250 3.86 21.69 16.01
CA VAL A 250 4.35 20.56 15.22
C VAL A 250 3.92 19.27 15.90
N LEU A 251 3.21 18.40 15.17
CA LEU A 251 2.90 17.02 15.54
C LEU A 251 3.71 16.08 14.64
N THR A 252 4.77 15.47 15.19
CA THR A 252 5.65 14.55 14.43
C THR A 252 5.96 13.28 15.22
N LYS A 253 6.66 12.32 14.60
CA LYS A 253 7.00 11.06 15.27
C LYS A 253 8.06 11.28 16.33
N ALA A 254 7.92 10.58 17.46
CA ALA A 254 8.97 10.53 18.47
C ALA A 254 10.27 10.01 17.85
N GLY A 255 11.36 10.74 18.05
CA GLY A 255 12.68 10.42 17.51
C GLY A 255 12.92 10.79 16.04
N ASP A 256 11.95 11.38 15.34
CA ASP A 256 12.21 11.96 14.02
C ASP A 256 13.26 13.07 14.11
N ALA A 257 14.00 13.28 13.02
CA ALA A 257 15.05 14.31 12.97
C ALA A 257 14.50 15.70 13.36
N LEU A 258 13.31 16.05 12.85
CA LEU A 258 12.61 17.29 13.21
C LEU A 258 12.34 17.40 14.72
N SER A 259 11.90 16.32 15.39
CA SER A 259 11.70 16.31 16.84
C SER A 259 13.01 16.58 17.60
N VAL A 260 14.10 15.91 17.20
CA VAL A 260 15.41 16.07 17.84
C VAL A 260 15.90 17.51 17.74
N VAL A 261 15.74 18.15 16.59
CA VAL A 261 16.15 19.55 16.41
C VAL A 261 15.25 20.49 17.21
N LEU A 262 13.93 20.38 17.10
CA LEU A 262 13.00 21.26 17.82
C LEU A 262 13.17 21.19 19.34
N SER A 263 13.61 20.05 19.88
CA SER A 263 13.95 19.91 21.31
C SER A 263 15.08 20.85 21.78
N ARG A 264 15.88 21.37 20.83
CA ARG A 264 17.04 22.24 21.07
C ARG A 264 16.87 23.63 20.45
N THR A 265 15.83 23.85 19.66
CA THR A 265 15.59 25.13 18.98
C THR A 265 14.93 26.11 19.96
N PRO A 266 15.53 27.28 20.24
CA PRO A 266 14.90 28.29 21.07
C PRO A 266 13.53 28.72 20.52
N GLY A 267 12.56 28.90 21.41
CA GLY A 267 11.19 29.29 21.05
C GLY A 267 10.22 28.13 20.82
N TRP A 268 10.72 26.91 20.63
CA TRP A 268 9.90 25.70 20.61
C TRP A 268 9.92 25.01 21.98
N HIS A 269 8.74 24.60 22.46
CA HIS A 269 8.57 23.93 23.75
C HIS A 269 7.87 22.60 23.57
N LEU A 270 8.38 21.56 24.22
CA LEU A 270 7.72 20.25 24.26
C LEU A 270 6.44 20.36 25.08
N ALA A 271 5.31 20.05 24.45
CA ALA A 271 3.98 20.09 25.07
C ALA A 271 3.40 18.69 25.33
N TYR A 272 3.81 17.70 24.53
CA TYR A 272 3.38 16.30 24.66
C TYR A 272 4.43 15.34 24.08
N GLU A 273 4.59 14.17 24.70
CA GLU A 273 5.44 13.08 24.21
C GLU A 273 4.88 11.71 24.65
N ASP A 274 4.82 10.76 23.72
CA ASP A 274 4.66 9.33 23.96
C ASP A 274 5.60 8.52 23.05
N ASP A 275 5.52 7.19 23.10
CA ASP A 275 6.36 6.30 22.29
C ASP A 275 6.17 6.44 20.76
N THR A 276 5.09 7.10 20.32
CA THR A 276 4.68 7.23 18.93
C THR A 276 4.89 8.65 18.39
N ALA A 277 4.55 9.67 19.18
CA ALA A 277 4.36 11.04 18.73
C ALA A 277 4.83 12.07 19.77
N VAL A 278 5.24 13.21 19.25
CA VAL A 278 5.61 14.39 20.03
C VAL A 278 4.90 15.63 19.50
N ILE A 279 4.57 16.55 20.40
CA ILE A 279 4.02 17.86 20.05
C ILE A 279 4.94 18.95 20.59
N TYR A 280 5.41 19.82 19.69
CA TYR A 280 6.09 21.06 20.04
C TYR A 280 5.19 22.25 19.73
N VAL A 281 5.16 23.26 20.60
CA VAL A 281 4.44 24.52 20.43
C VAL A 281 5.43 25.69 20.38
N GLN A 282 5.17 26.67 19.52
CA GLN A 282 5.99 27.87 19.39
C GLN A 282 5.51 28.94 20.39
N GLY A 283 6.40 29.40 21.27
CA GLY A 283 6.19 30.56 22.16
C GLY A 283 5.04 30.42 23.17
N GLY A 284 5.38 30.12 24.42
CA GLY A 284 4.43 30.03 25.54
C GLY A 284 3.76 28.65 25.62
N GLY A 285 4.29 27.78 26.49
CA GLY A 285 3.50 26.67 27.02
C GLY A 285 2.21 27.18 27.67
N PRO A 286 1.19 26.32 27.83
CA PRO A 286 -0.16 26.71 28.27
C PRO A 286 -0.18 27.61 29.50
#